data_AF-A0A452XNG1-F1
#
_entry.id   AF-A0A452XNG1-F1
#
_cell.length_a   1.000
_cell.length_b   1.000
_cell.length_c   1.000
_cell.angle_alpha   90.00
_cell.angle_beta   90.00
_cell.angle_gamma   90.00
#
_symmetry.space_group_name_H-M   'P 1'
#
loop_
_entity.id
_entity.type
_entity.pdbx_description
1 polymer ?
#
loop_
_entity_poly.entity_id
_entity_poly.type
_entity_poly.pdbx_seq_one_letter_code
_entity_poly.pdbx_strand_id
1 'polypeptide(L)'
;MAMCPSSYAIPFYPEITEPGPPQFYLLKLFSTDRRGLLHDVTHILSELEFIIQRVKVSTTPDGRVVNLFFITDGMELLHTKERQEEICSMLIATLGPSLTCEILSAEGFQQGFSSLPPTISEELFRLELDECESSSGPLCAEMKKVQKATINFDNTLSPAHTLLQILCVDQKGLLYDMLRTLKDCNIKVTYGRFWSDKKGFREVDLFIKQADGKKVIDPEKQDALRSRMRSEMLHPLRVMIVNRGPDTELLVANPVELAGKGRPRVFYDATLALKALGICIFSAEIGRQAASERQWEVYRFLLDDSKEFPLSNSLTNRNRVVDRVRKTLMGCYN
;
A
#
# COMPACT_ATOMS: atom_id res chain seq x y z
N MET A 1 -7.53 53.04 3.75
CA MET A 1 -8.42 51.92 3.37
C MET A 1 -7.99 51.45 2.00
N ALA A 2 -7.29 50.33 1.91
CA ALA A 2 -6.92 49.71 0.64
C ALA A 2 -7.82 48.49 0.46
N MET A 3 -8.69 48.53 -0.54
CA MET A 3 -9.55 47.41 -0.93
C MET A 3 -8.74 46.49 -1.84
N CYS A 4 -8.67 45.21 -1.50
CA CYS A 4 -8.09 44.18 -2.35
C CYS A 4 -9.03 43.88 -3.54
N PRO A 5 -8.53 43.70 -4.77
CA PRO A 5 -9.36 43.25 -5.88
C PRO A 5 -9.80 41.80 -5.66
N SER A 6 -11.11 41.58 -5.66
CA SER A 6 -11.71 40.25 -5.75
C SER A 6 -11.51 39.66 -7.16
N SER A 7 -11.51 38.32 -7.23
CA SER A 7 -11.65 37.49 -8.43
C SER A 7 -10.46 37.42 -9.41
N TYR A 8 -9.43 36.67 -9.01
CA TYR A 8 -8.78 35.72 -9.93
C TYR A 8 -8.99 34.31 -9.37
N ALA A 9 -10.02 33.62 -9.85
CA ALA A 9 -10.11 32.18 -9.68
C ALA A 9 -9.03 31.58 -10.59
N ILE A 10 -7.86 31.27 -10.03
CA ILE A 10 -6.90 30.40 -10.68
C ILE A 10 -7.52 29.00 -10.65
N PRO A 11 -7.86 28.38 -11.79
CA PRO A 11 -8.35 27.02 -11.79
C PRO A 11 -7.16 26.11 -11.47
N PHE A 12 -7.01 25.73 -10.19
CA PHE A 12 -5.99 24.80 -9.73
C PHE A 12 -6.33 23.33 -9.98
N TYR A 13 -7.44 23.06 -10.68
CA TYR A 13 -7.83 21.71 -11.06
C TYR A 13 -7.84 21.64 -12.60
N PRO A 14 -6.94 20.86 -13.23
CA PRO A 14 -7.19 20.46 -14.62
C PRO A 14 -8.55 19.77 -14.66
N GLU A 15 -9.34 20.04 -15.70
CA GLU A 15 -10.55 19.26 -16.00
C GLU A 15 -10.18 17.78 -15.96
N ILE A 16 -10.74 17.05 -15.00
CA ILE A 16 -10.59 15.60 -14.93
C ILE A 16 -11.46 15.05 -16.06
N THR A 17 -10.88 14.91 -17.24
CA THR A 17 -11.46 14.09 -18.30
C THR A 17 -11.70 12.71 -17.69
N GLU A 18 -12.90 12.15 -17.87
CA GLU A 18 -13.15 10.79 -17.41
C GLU A 18 -12.09 9.87 -18.02
N PRO A 19 -11.29 9.15 -17.21
CA PRO A 19 -10.24 8.32 -17.75
C PRO A 19 -10.87 7.25 -18.62
N GLY A 20 -10.30 7.04 -19.81
CA GLY A 20 -10.68 5.92 -20.68
C GLY A 20 -10.48 4.57 -19.96
N PRO A 21 -10.94 3.46 -20.54
CA PRO A 21 -10.69 2.14 -19.97
C PRO A 21 -9.18 1.94 -19.76
N PRO A 22 -8.74 1.37 -18.62
CA PRO A 22 -7.33 1.27 -18.30
C PRO A 22 -6.60 0.45 -19.37
N GLN A 23 -5.59 1.05 -19.99
CA GLN A 23 -4.76 0.37 -20.99
C GLN A 23 -3.65 -0.40 -20.29
N PHE A 24 -3.64 -1.71 -20.49
CA PHE A 24 -2.63 -2.60 -19.93
C PHE A 24 -1.49 -2.80 -20.93
N TYR A 25 -0.28 -2.89 -20.39
CA TYR A 25 0.93 -3.17 -21.14
C TYR A 25 1.67 -4.35 -20.52
N LEU A 26 2.36 -5.10 -21.37
CA LEU A 26 3.28 -6.15 -20.98
C LEU A 26 4.70 -5.64 -21.19
N LEU A 27 5.40 -5.40 -20.08
CA LEU A 27 6.84 -5.17 -20.08
C LEU A 27 7.55 -6.52 -19.88
N LYS A 28 8.32 -6.93 -20.89
CA LYS A 28 9.17 -8.11 -20.83
C LYS A 28 10.61 -7.70 -20.59
N LEU A 29 11.23 -8.31 -19.59
CA LEU A 29 12.64 -8.11 -19.27
C LEU A 29 13.39 -9.44 -19.34
N PHE A 30 14.41 -9.48 -20.18
CA PHE A 30 15.36 -10.59 -20.29
C PHE A 30 16.66 -10.18 -19.63
N SER A 31 17.17 -11.01 -18.72
CA SER A 31 18.39 -10.69 -17.96
C SER A 31 19.08 -11.95 -17.47
N THR A 32 20.32 -11.81 -17.01
CA THR A 32 20.94 -12.82 -16.17
C THR A 32 20.29 -12.83 -14.79
N ASP A 33 20.10 -14.01 -14.20
CA ASP A 33 19.51 -14.09 -12.86
C ASP A 33 20.41 -13.38 -11.84
N ARG A 34 19.79 -12.59 -10.97
CA ARG A 34 20.46 -12.04 -9.79
C ARG A 34 19.46 -11.79 -8.68
N ARG A 35 19.88 -12.05 -7.45
CA ARG A 35 19.07 -11.80 -6.26
C ARG A 35 18.64 -10.33 -6.18
N GLY A 36 17.33 -10.11 -6.01
CA GLY A 36 16.76 -8.79 -5.83
C GLY A 36 16.44 -8.02 -7.11
N LEU A 37 16.64 -8.59 -8.30
CA LEU A 37 16.34 -7.91 -9.58
C LEU A 37 14.88 -7.43 -9.65
N LEU A 38 13.92 -8.25 -9.23
CA LEU A 38 12.50 -7.89 -9.26
C LEU A 38 12.22 -6.62 -8.46
N HIS A 39 12.86 -6.46 -7.30
CA HIS A 39 12.75 -5.25 -6.51
C HIS A 39 13.40 -4.04 -7.20
N ASP A 40 14.57 -4.21 -7.82
CA ASP A 40 15.24 -3.12 -8.53
C ASP A 40 14.39 -2.62 -9.72
N VAL A 41 13.76 -3.52 -10.46
CA VAL A 41 12.80 -3.17 -11.52
C VAL A 41 11.59 -2.46 -10.90
N THR A 42 11.03 -3.01 -9.83
CA THR A 42 9.88 -2.43 -9.11
C THR A 42 10.18 -1.01 -8.64
N HIS A 43 11.41 -0.73 -8.20
CA HIS A 43 11.84 0.60 -7.82
C HIS A 43 11.72 1.58 -8.98
N ILE A 44 12.34 1.25 -10.13
CA ILE A 44 12.31 2.10 -11.33
C ILE A 44 10.87 2.32 -11.81
N LEU A 45 10.08 1.24 -11.87
CA LEU A 45 8.67 1.33 -12.26
C LEU A 45 7.86 2.23 -11.31
N SER A 46 8.14 2.17 -10.00
CA SER A 46 7.44 3.01 -9.02
C SER A 46 7.80 4.49 -9.13
N GLU A 47 9.05 4.83 -9.48
CA GLU A 47 9.48 6.22 -9.70
C GLU A 47 8.90 6.80 -10.99
N LEU A 48 8.60 5.94 -11.97
CA LEU A 48 7.98 6.30 -13.25
C LEU A 48 6.44 6.25 -13.21
N GLU A 49 5.84 6.11 -12.03
CA GLU A 49 4.39 6.03 -11.78
C GLU A 49 3.67 4.86 -12.48
N PHE A 50 4.40 3.77 -12.78
CA PHE A 50 3.78 2.53 -13.24
C PHE A 50 3.19 1.75 -12.09
N ILE A 51 1.99 1.21 -12.33
CA ILE A 51 1.32 0.30 -11.40
C ILE A 51 1.48 -1.11 -11.95
N ILE A 52 2.15 -1.96 -11.18
CA ILE A 52 2.28 -3.38 -11.48
C ILE A 52 0.96 -4.07 -11.10
N GLN A 53 0.37 -4.81 -12.03
CA GLN A 53 -0.85 -5.59 -11.80
C GLN A 53 -0.50 -7.06 -11.54
N ARG A 54 0.48 -7.57 -12.28
CA ARG A 54 0.96 -8.94 -12.18
C ARG A 54 2.41 -9.05 -12.61
N VAL A 55 3.15 -9.94 -11.96
CA VAL A 55 4.52 -10.32 -12.35
C VAL A 55 4.60 -11.83 -12.45
N LYS A 56 5.24 -12.30 -13.50
CA LYS A 56 5.68 -13.70 -13.63
C LYS A 56 7.17 -13.74 -13.90
N VAL A 57 7.89 -14.54 -13.13
CA VAL A 57 9.32 -14.79 -13.29
C VAL A 57 9.50 -16.22 -13.76
N SER A 58 10.21 -16.40 -14.87
CA SER A 58 10.57 -17.72 -15.38
C SER A 58 12.04 -17.75 -15.78
N THR A 59 12.64 -18.94 -15.70
CA THR A 59 14.01 -19.17 -16.17
C THR A 59 13.94 -19.90 -17.51
N THR A 60 14.67 -19.41 -18.50
CA THR A 60 14.79 -20.05 -19.81
C THR A 60 15.84 -21.16 -19.80
N PRO A 61 15.78 -22.12 -20.75
CA PRO A 61 16.73 -23.25 -20.79
C PRO A 61 18.21 -22.84 -20.92
N ASP A 62 18.49 -21.64 -21.43
CA ASP A 62 19.83 -21.05 -21.52
C ASP A 62 20.30 -20.37 -20.21
N GLY A 63 19.53 -20.48 -19.12
CA GLY A 63 19.88 -19.94 -17.80
C GLY A 63 19.59 -18.45 -17.63
N ARG A 64 18.94 -17.79 -18.59
CA ARG A 64 18.46 -16.42 -18.44
C ARG A 64 17.12 -16.39 -17.71
N VAL A 65 16.81 -15.24 -17.12
CA VAL A 65 15.52 -14.98 -16.46
C VAL A 65 14.69 -14.05 -17.33
N VAL A 66 13.44 -14.43 -17.51
CA VAL A 66 12.40 -13.66 -18.18
C VAL A 66 11.42 -13.20 -17.11
N ASN A 67 11.33 -11.88 -16.94
CA ASN A 67 10.34 -11.26 -16.08
C ASN A 67 9.27 -10.62 -16.95
N LEU A 68 8.01 -11.00 -16.71
CA LEU A 68 6.84 -10.49 -17.41
C LEU A 68 6.04 -9.63 -16.44
N PHE A 69 6.04 -8.32 -16.64
CA PHE A 69 5.29 -7.36 -15.84
C PHE A 69 4.07 -6.89 -16.63
N PHE A 70 2.88 -7.18 -16.11
CA PHE A 70 1.66 -6.54 -16.58
C PHE A 70 1.48 -5.24 -15.80
N ILE A 71 1.50 -4.11 -16.50
CA ILE A 71 1.54 -2.77 -15.91
C ILE A 71 0.48 -1.86 -16.52
N THR A 72 0.10 -0.83 -15.78
CA THR A 72 -0.67 0.33 -16.26
C THR A 72 0.15 1.60 -16.02
N ASP A 73 0.05 2.56 -16.93
CA ASP A 73 0.75 3.84 -16.83
C ASP A 73 -0.08 4.85 -16.05
N GLY A 74 0.45 5.36 -14.92
CA GLY A 74 -0.19 6.42 -14.15
C GLY A 74 -0.24 7.75 -14.88
N MET A 75 0.67 7.98 -15.85
CA MET A 75 0.72 9.20 -16.66
C MET A 75 -0.06 9.08 -17.97
N GLU A 76 -0.54 7.89 -18.32
CA GLU A 76 -1.25 7.60 -19.58
C GLU A 76 -0.45 7.92 -20.87
N LEU A 77 0.89 7.92 -20.81
CA LEU A 77 1.79 8.26 -21.91
C LEU A 77 2.45 7.04 -22.58
N LEU A 78 2.29 5.84 -22.03
CA LEU A 78 2.96 4.62 -22.50
C LEU A 78 2.52 4.17 -23.91
N HIS A 79 1.46 4.75 -24.46
CA HIS A 79 1.08 4.57 -25.85
C HIS A 79 2.08 5.23 -26.84
N THR A 80 2.90 6.17 -26.38
CA THR A 80 3.91 6.87 -27.20
C THR A 80 5.22 6.07 -27.26
N LYS A 81 5.88 6.11 -28.42
CA LYS A 81 7.20 5.46 -28.59
C LYS A 81 8.29 6.10 -27.75
N GLU A 82 8.26 7.43 -27.64
CA GLU A 82 9.22 8.22 -26.85
C GLU A 82 9.24 7.77 -25.38
N ARG A 83 8.07 7.61 -24.76
CA ARG A 83 7.95 7.11 -23.39
C ARG A 83 8.47 5.68 -23.26
N GLN A 84 8.15 4.80 -24.22
CA GLN A 84 8.64 3.41 -24.21
C GLN A 84 10.17 3.33 -24.31
N GLU A 85 10.78 4.13 -25.20
CA GLU A 85 12.23 4.20 -25.41
C GLU A 85 12.95 4.77 -24.18
N GLU A 86 12.39 5.81 -23.55
CA GLU A 86 12.89 6.39 -22.30
C GLU A 86 12.95 5.32 -21.18
N ILE A 87 11.86 4.58 -21.00
CA ILE A 87 11.75 3.55 -19.95
C ILE A 87 12.77 2.43 -20.19
N CYS A 88 12.82 1.88 -21.40
CA CYS A 88 13.77 0.82 -21.69
C CYS A 88 15.22 1.31 -21.54
N SER A 89 15.51 2.55 -21.96
CA SER A 89 16.84 3.15 -21.76
C SER A 89 17.18 3.29 -20.27
N MET A 90 16.25 3.75 -19.45
CA MET A 90 16.44 3.89 -17.99
C MET A 90 16.66 2.53 -17.31
N LEU A 91 15.89 1.51 -17.68
CA LEU A 91 16.03 0.16 -17.17
C LEU A 91 17.40 -0.44 -17.53
N ILE A 92 17.83 -0.30 -18.78
CA ILE A 92 19.14 -0.79 -19.24
C ILE A 92 20.29 -0.03 -18.56
N ALA A 93 20.19 1.29 -18.45
CA ALA A 93 21.20 2.12 -17.81
C ALA A 93 21.37 1.78 -16.31
N THR A 94 20.28 1.47 -15.62
CA THR A 94 20.29 1.23 -14.17
C THR A 94 20.61 -0.23 -13.81
N LEU A 95 20.09 -1.19 -14.59
CA LEU A 95 20.18 -2.62 -14.28
C LEU A 95 21.32 -3.33 -15.03
N GLY A 96 21.88 -2.70 -16.06
CA GLY A 96 23.06 -3.14 -16.79
C GLY A 96 22.79 -3.53 -18.25
N PRO A 97 23.86 -3.59 -19.06
CA PRO A 97 23.75 -3.77 -20.52
C PRO A 97 23.29 -5.18 -20.94
N SER A 98 23.30 -6.16 -20.04
CA SER A 98 22.80 -7.51 -20.28
C SER A 98 21.27 -7.60 -20.25
N LEU A 99 20.57 -6.52 -19.85
CA LEU A 99 19.13 -6.43 -19.85
C LEU A 99 18.61 -6.17 -21.27
N THR A 100 17.60 -6.91 -21.69
CA THR A 100 16.79 -6.58 -22.87
C THR A 100 15.37 -6.26 -22.42
N CYS A 101 14.79 -5.20 -22.98
CA CYS A 101 13.49 -4.65 -22.62
C CYS A 101 12.58 -4.62 -23.86
N GLU A 102 11.36 -5.12 -23.72
CA GLU A 102 10.32 -5.06 -24.75
C GLU A 102 8.99 -4.65 -24.09
N ILE A 103 8.30 -3.66 -24.65
CA ILE A 103 6.99 -3.22 -24.18
C ILE A 103 5.95 -3.52 -25.26
N LEU A 104 4.88 -4.22 -24.90
CA LEU A 104 3.78 -4.58 -25.79
C LEU A 104 2.45 -4.11 -25.22
N SER A 105 1.52 -3.73 -26.09
CA SER A 105 0.11 -3.56 -25.73
C SER A 105 -0.45 -4.92 -25.28
N ALA A 106 -1.10 -4.98 -24.12
CA ALA A 106 -1.68 -6.20 -23.58
C ALA A 106 -3.21 -6.21 -23.76
N GLU A 107 -3.64 -6.09 -25.02
CA GLU A 107 -5.06 -6.09 -25.39
C GLU A 107 -5.70 -7.43 -24.99
N GLY A 108 -6.75 -7.37 -24.17
CA GLY A 108 -7.42 -8.55 -23.65
C GLY A 108 -6.83 -9.12 -22.35
N PHE A 109 -5.80 -8.49 -21.76
CA PHE A 109 -5.46 -8.78 -20.36
C PHE A 109 -6.65 -8.42 -19.48
N GLN A 110 -7.30 -9.44 -18.94
CA GLN A 110 -8.27 -9.24 -17.87
C GLN A 110 -7.54 -9.29 -16.55
N GLN A 111 -7.78 -8.28 -15.71
CA GLN A 111 -7.32 -8.27 -14.34
C GLN A 111 -8.03 -9.41 -13.58
N GLY A 112 -7.43 -10.60 -13.62
CA GLY A 112 -7.89 -11.78 -12.92
C GLY A 112 -7.14 -11.90 -11.60
N PHE A 113 -7.86 -11.88 -10.49
CA PHE A 113 -7.33 -12.25 -9.18
C PHE A 113 -7.87 -13.62 -8.81
N SER A 114 -6.98 -14.58 -8.56
CA SER A 114 -7.44 -15.90 -8.12
C SER A 114 -8.10 -15.77 -6.73
N SER A 115 -9.28 -16.35 -6.57
CA SER A 115 -10.01 -16.26 -5.30
C SER A 115 -9.21 -16.90 -4.17
N LEU A 116 -9.20 -16.24 -3.01
CA LEU A 116 -8.62 -16.82 -1.80
C LEU A 116 -9.54 -17.92 -1.26
N PRO A 117 -8.99 -19.03 -0.74
CA PRO A 117 -9.78 -20.00 0.01
C PRO A 117 -10.55 -19.33 1.17
N PRO A 118 -11.78 -19.78 1.49
CA PRO A 118 -12.62 -19.12 2.50
C PRO A 118 -11.93 -18.96 3.86
N THR A 119 -11.24 -19.99 4.33
CA THR A 119 -10.51 -19.97 5.61
C THR A 119 -9.41 -18.90 5.65
N ILE A 120 -8.64 -18.79 4.57
CA ILE A 120 -7.60 -17.77 4.42
C ILE A 120 -8.22 -16.38 4.34
N SER A 121 -9.34 -16.24 3.63
CA SER A 121 -10.07 -14.98 3.52
C SER A 121 -10.60 -14.51 4.87
N GLU A 122 -11.23 -15.40 5.65
CA GLU A 122 -11.77 -15.10 6.99
C GLU A 122 -10.67 -14.72 7.99
N GLU A 123 -9.50 -15.34 7.89
CA GLU A 123 -8.33 -14.99 8.70
C GLU A 123 -7.72 -13.65 8.26
N LEU A 124 -7.49 -13.46 6.97
CA LEU A 124 -6.84 -12.27 6.42
C LEU A 124 -7.66 -10.99 6.66
N PHE A 125 -8.98 -11.06 6.56
CA PHE A 125 -9.88 -9.91 6.72
C PHE A 125 -10.50 -9.80 8.11
N ARG A 126 -10.01 -10.59 9.08
CA ARG A 126 -10.49 -10.49 10.46
C ARG A 126 -10.20 -9.10 11.01
N LEU A 127 -11.21 -8.49 11.60
CA LEU A 127 -11.03 -7.25 12.34
C LEU A 127 -10.28 -7.58 13.64
N GLU A 128 -9.03 -7.13 13.72
CA GLU A 128 -8.29 -7.11 14.98
C GLU A 128 -8.95 -6.07 15.89
N LEU A 129 -9.86 -6.55 16.73
CA LEU A 129 -10.28 -5.83 17.92
C LEU A 129 -9.08 -5.72 18.87
N ASP A 130 -9.09 -4.71 19.74
CA ASP A 130 -8.04 -4.36 20.69
C ASP A 130 -7.78 -5.51 21.72
N GLU A 131 -7.28 -6.66 21.27
CA GLU A 131 -6.84 -7.77 22.13
C GLU A 131 -5.43 -7.48 22.63
N CYS A 132 -5.33 -6.47 23.49
CA CYS A 132 -4.11 -6.17 24.20
C CYS A 132 -4.04 -6.92 25.54
N GLU A 133 -4.12 -8.26 25.57
CA GLU A 133 -3.83 -8.97 26.83
C GLU A 133 -3.01 -10.29 26.73
N SER A 134 -2.73 -10.87 25.56
CA SER A 134 -2.23 -12.27 25.55
C SER A 134 -0.96 -12.59 24.74
N SER A 135 -0.29 -11.64 24.07
CA SER A 135 0.95 -11.97 23.31
C SER A 135 2.22 -11.37 23.94
N SER A 136 3.02 -12.23 24.59
CA SER A 136 4.30 -11.91 25.22
C SER A 136 5.48 -11.86 24.23
N GLY A 137 5.28 -11.26 23.05
CA GLY A 137 6.32 -11.09 22.03
C GLY A 137 6.98 -9.70 22.08
N PRO A 138 8.24 -9.54 21.60
CA PRO A 138 8.91 -8.23 21.56
C PRO A 138 8.16 -7.18 20.71
N LEU A 139 7.32 -7.63 19.75
CA LEU A 139 6.38 -6.79 19.00
C LEU A 139 5.36 -6.06 19.88
N CYS A 140 4.93 -6.68 20.98
CA CYS A 140 4.00 -6.07 21.94
C CYS A 140 4.58 -4.81 22.58
N ALA A 141 5.91 -4.70 22.74
CA ALA A 141 6.54 -3.53 23.34
C ALA A 141 6.55 -2.29 22.43
N GLU A 142 6.71 -2.47 21.11
CA GLU A 142 6.58 -1.37 20.13
C GLU A 142 5.11 -1.06 19.82
N MET A 143 4.25 -2.07 19.76
CA MET A 143 2.79 -1.88 19.64
C MET A 143 2.22 -1.13 20.85
N LYS A 144 2.79 -1.32 22.05
CA LYS A 144 2.50 -0.50 23.24
C LYS A 144 2.90 0.98 23.10
N LYS A 145 3.88 1.34 22.25
CA LYS A 145 4.17 2.74 21.90
C LYS A 145 3.16 3.30 20.89
N VAL A 146 2.71 2.49 19.93
CA VAL A 146 1.68 2.88 18.94
C VAL A 146 0.28 3.01 19.59
N GLN A 147 0.01 2.23 20.65
CA GLN A 147 -1.17 2.36 21.51
C GLN A 147 -1.33 3.74 22.16
N LYS A 148 -0.29 4.58 22.13
CA LYS A 148 -0.29 5.94 22.68
C LYS A 148 -0.90 6.98 21.73
N ALA A 149 -1.65 6.56 20.71
CA ALA A 149 -2.41 7.48 19.87
C ALA A 149 -3.47 8.22 20.69
N THR A 150 -3.21 9.50 20.96
CA THR A 150 -4.15 10.39 21.64
C THR A 150 -5.03 11.04 20.58
N ILE A 151 -6.34 10.91 20.72
CA ILE A 151 -7.31 11.40 19.74
C ILE A 151 -8.38 12.19 20.49
N ASN A 152 -8.38 13.50 20.30
CA ASN A 152 -9.26 14.44 20.97
C ASN A 152 -10.18 15.15 19.97
N PHE A 153 -11.35 15.55 20.45
CA PHE A 153 -12.32 16.30 19.68
C PHE A 153 -12.59 17.63 20.39
N ASP A 154 -12.43 18.72 19.66
CA ASP A 154 -12.77 20.04 20.14
C ASP A 154 -13.86 20.68 19.26
N ASN A 155 -14.93 21.10 19.93
CA ASN A 155 -16.07 21.75 19.31
C ASN A 155 -16.15 23.24 19.69
N THR A 156 -15.11 23.84 20.24
CA THR A 156 -15.09 25.24 20.69
C THR A 156 -14.33 26.16 19.72
N LEU A 157 -13.23 25.69 19.13
CA LEU A 157 -12.38 26.51 18.25
C LEU A 157 -13.01 26.92 16.91
N SER A 158 -14.06 26.24 16.45
CA SER A 158 -14.79 26.61 15.23
C SER A 158 -16.29 26.56 15.45
N PRO A 159 -17.06 27.57 15.01
CA PRO A 159 -18.52 27.52 15.07
C PRO A 159 -19.09 26.47 14.12
N ALA A 160 -18.37 26.12 13.04
CA ALA A 160 -18.88 25.26 11.96
C ALA A 160 -18.24 23.87 11.88
N HIS A 161 -17.09 23.62 12.52
CA HIS A 161 -16.34 22.38 12.39
C HIS A 161 -16.01 21.79 13.76
N THR A 162 -15.80 20.47 13.81
CA THR A 162 -15.12 19.80 14.92
C THR A 162 -13.65 19.74 14.59
N LEU A 163 -12.78 20.15 15.51
CA LEU A 163 -11.34 19.93 15.41
C LEU A 163 -11.03 18.53 15.96
N LEU A 164 -10.46 17.69 15.12
CA LEU A 164 -9.92 16.38 15.46
C LEU A 164 -8.41 16.51 15.63
N GLN A 165 -7.92 16.30 16.85
CA GLN A 165 -6.51 16.40 17.19
C GLN A 165 -5.95 15.00 17.45
N ILE A 166 -4.90 14.64 16.74
CA ILE A 166 -4.28 13.31 16.81
C ILE A 166 -2.79 13.47 17.09
N LEU A 167 -2.32 12.84 18.16
CA LEU A 167 -0.90 12.68 18.46
C LEU A 167 -0.55 11.20 18.43
N CYS A 168 0.37 10.80 17.56
CA CYS A 168 0.73 9.39 17.35
C CYS A 168 2.18 9.22 16.90
N VAL A 169 2.66 7.98 16.87
CA VAL A 169 4.00 7.66 16.33
C VAL A 169 4.01 7.88 14.82
N ASP A 170 5.09 8.45 14.30
CA ASP A 170 5.28 8.60 12.86
C ASP A 170 5.46 7.24 12.20
N GLN A 171 4.75 7.01 11.10
CA GLN A 171 4.84 5.79 10.31
C GLN A 171 4.55 6.09 8.84
N LYS A 172 5.09 5.25 7.97
CA LYS A 172 4.84 5.35 6.53
C LYS A 172 3.35 5.20 6.26
N GLY A 173 2.82 6.01 5.35
CA GLY A 173 1.42 5.94 4.92
C GLY A 173 0.40 6.49 5.93
N LEU A 174 0.82 6.98 7.09
CA LEU A 174 -0.07 7.45 8.17
C LEU A 174 -1.17 8.41 7.69
N LEU A 175 -0.81 9.39 6.86
CA LEU A 175 -1.76 10.36 6.31
C LEU A 175 -2.86 9.68 5.47
N TYR A 176 -2.46 8.74 4.61
CA TYR A 176 -3.40 7.98 3.79
C TYR A 176 -4.33 7.17 4.68
N ASP A 177 -3.77 6.47 5.67
CA ASP A 177 -4.54 5.61 6.57
C ASP A 177 -5.57 6.43 7.39
N MET A 178 -5.19 7.63 7.87
CA MET A 178 -6.11 8.55 8.55
C MET A 178 -7.22 9.09 7.63
N LEU A 179 -6.85 9.63 6.47
CA LEU A 179 -7.81 10.27 5.57
C LEU A 179 -8.79 9.26 4.97
N ARG A 180 -8.30 8.07 4.58
CA ARG A 180 -9.15 6.96 4.14
C ARG A 180 -10.14 6.59 5.24
N THR A 181 -9.66 6.43 6.49
CA THR A 181 -10.54 6.06 7.62
C THR A 181 -11.63 7.11 7.87
N LEU A 182 -11.30 8.40 7.79
CA LEU A 182 -12.29 9.48 7.89
C LEU A 182 -13.32 9.40 6.78
N LYS A 183 -12.87 9.18 5.54
CA LYS A 183 -13.75 9.02 4.38
C LYS A 183 -14.67 7.80 4.53
N ASP A 184 -14.15 6.66 4.97
CA ASP A 184 -14.92 5.43 5.23
C ASP A 184 -16.01 5.65 6.32
N CYS A 185 -15.77 6.60 7.24
CA CYS A 185 -16.72 7.00 8.27
C CYS A 185 -17.66 8.13 7.82
N ASN A 186 -17.67 8.49 6.52
CA ASN A 186 -18.43 9.61 5.96
C ASN A 186 -18.12 10.96 6.63
N ILE A 187 -16.86 11.16 7.02
CA ILE A 187 -16.35 12.39 7.61
C ILE A 187 -15.59 13.18 6.55
N LYS A 188 -16.02 14.42 6.31
CA LYS A 188 -15.38 15.36 5.39
C LYS A 188 -14.32 16.17 6.11
N VAL A 189 -13.09 16.11 5.63
CA VAL A 189 -11.98 16.98 6.06
C VAL A 189 -12.03 18.28 5.24
N THR A 190 -12.03 19.43 5.90
CA THR A 190 -12.05 20.75 5.25
C THR A 190 -10.68 21.42 5.27
N TYR A 191 -9.96 21.27 6.37
CA TYR A 191 -8.60 21.79 6.54
C TYR A 191 -7.81 20.82 7.41
N GLY A 192 -6.53 20.67 7.13
CA GLY A 192 -5.63 19.80 7.89
C GLY A 192 -4.27 20.45 8.08
N ARG A 193 -3.70 20.24 9.26
CA ARG A 193 -2.38 20.73 9.65
C ARG A 193 -1.58 19.53 10.16
N PHE A 194 -0.38 19.32 9.62
CA PHE A 194 0.47 18.18 9.94
C PHE A 194 1.83 18.66 10.43
N TRP A 195 2.23 18.20 11.61
CA TRP A 195 3.51 18.50 12.23
C TRP A 195 4.28 17.22 12.49
N SER A 196 5.59 17.30 12.30
CA SER A 196 6.52 16.27 12.73
C SER A 196 7.40 16.86 13.80
N ASP A 197 7.52 16.17 14.93
CA ASP A 197 8.61 16.47 15.86
C ASP A 197 9.87 15.69 15.46
N LYS A 198 11.02 16.07 16.05
CA LYS A 198 12.29 15.33 15.86
C LYS A 198 12.34 14.02 16.65
N LYS A 199 11.31 13.67 17.43
CA LYS A 199 11.26 12.53 18.35
C LYS A 199 10.47 11.35 17.78
N GLY A 200 10.05 11.41 16.52
CA GLY A 200 9.32 10.34 15.84
C GLY A 200 7.82 10.33 16.15
N PHE A 201 7.25 11.46 16.59
CA PHE A 201 5.81 11.65 16.73
C PHE A 201 5.27 12.61 15.65
N ARG A 202 4.01 12.36 15.29
CA ARG A 202 3.21 13.20 14.41
C ARG A 202 2.05 13.79 15.18
N GLU A 203 1.89 15.10 15.04
CA GLU A 203 0.73 15.84 15.51
C GLU A 203 -0.09 16.28 14.30
N VAL A 204 -1.38 15.97 14.34
CA VAL A 204 -2.29 16.13 13.23
C VAL A 204 -3.56 16.80 13.73
N ASP A 205 -3.87 17.97 13.16
CA ASP A 205 -5.08 18.73 13.44
C ASP A 205 -5.95 18.77 12.19
N LEU A 206 -7.18 18.24 12.27
CA LEU A 206 -8.12 18.18 11.16
C LEU A 206 -9.43 18.87 11.52
N PHE A 207 -9.85 19.84 10.72
CA PHE A 207 -11.19 20.40 10.80
C PHE A 207 -12.15 19.54 9.99
N ILE A 208 -13.03 18.85 10.70
CA ILE A 208 -13.91 17.84 10.15
C ILE A 208 -15.40 18.19 10.28
N LYS A 209 -16.20 17.63 9.38
CA LYS A 209 -17.67 17.65 9.38
C LYS A 209 -18.22 16.27 9.04
N GLN A 210 -19.43 15.99 9.51
CA GLN A 210 -20.22 14.87 9.03
C GLN A 210 -20.70 15.11 7.59
N ALA A 211 -21.16 14.06 6.91
CA ALA A 211 -21.73 14.14 5.57
C ALA A 211 -22.93 15.11 5.46
N ASP A 212 -23.71 15.28 6.54
CA ASP A 212 -24.81 16.25 6.62
C ASP A 212 -24.34 17.71 6.82
N GLY A 213 -23.02 17.95 6.83
CA GLY A 213 -22.41 19.26 7.00
C GLY A 213 -22.31 19.73 8.45
N LYS A 214 -22.77 18.93 9.43
CA LYS A 214 -22.74 19.29 10.85
C LYS A 214 -21.46 18.83 11.54
N LYS A 215 -21.23 19.37 12.74
CA LYS A 215 -20.15 18.99 13.65
C LYS A 215 -20.39 17.58 14.22
N VAL A 216 -19.31 16.89 14.57
CA VAL A 216 -19.36 15.61 15.30
C VAL A 216 -19.45 15.91 16.80
N ILE A 217 -20.67 16.15 17.28
CA ILE A 217 -20.93 16.52 18.70
C ILE A 217 -21.27 15.28 19.54
N ASP A 218 -21.97 14.33 18.93
CA ASP A 218 -22.43 13.11 19.57
C ASP A 218 -21.25 12.28 20.13
N PRO A 219 -21.19 12.04 21.45
CA PRO A 219 -20.12 11.27 22.08
C PRO A 219 -19.98 9.86 21.51
N GLU A 220 -21.09 9.18 21.19
CA GLU A 220 -21.04 7.81 20.66
C GLU A 220 -20.35 7.78 19.29
N LYS A 221 -20.63 8.78 18.43
CA LYS A 221 -19.96 8.93 17.14
C LYS A 221 -18.48 9.28 17.30
N GLN A 222 -18.13 10.12 18.27
CA GLN A 222 -16.74 10.44 18.57
C GLN A 222 -15.98 9.19 19.04
N ASP A 223 -16.58 8.38 19.92
CA ASP A 223 -15.96 7.16 20.44
C ASP A 223 -15.83 6.08 19.36
N ALA A 224 -16.84 5.92 18.50
CA ALA A 224 -16.77 5.04 17.34
C ALA A 224 -15.65 5.47 16.37
N LEU A 225 -15.57 6.76 16.06
CA LEU A 225 -14.54 7.30 15.18
C LEU A 225 -13.14 7.16 15.80
N ARG A 226 -13.01 7.44 17.10
CA ARG A 226 -11.76 7.28 17.85
C ARG A 226 -11.28 5.82 17.80
N SER A 227 -12.16 4.89 18.11
CA SER A 227 -11.83 3.45 18.16
C SER A 227 -11.44 2.94 16.78
N ARG A 228 -12.19 3.35 15.75
CA ARG A 228 -11.87 3.00 14.36
C ARG A 228 -10.52 3.57 13.93
N MET A 229 -10.27 4.85 14.18
CA MET A 229 -9.01 5.51 13.83
C MET A 229 -7.81 4.83 14.50
N ARG A 230 -7.91 4.47 15.79
CA ARG A 230 -6.85 3.74 16.50
C ARG A 230 -6.56 2.38 15.87
N SER A 231 -7.59 1.58 15.61
CA SER A 231 -7.44 0.25 15.02
C SER A 231 -6.79 0.33 13.63
N GLU A 232 -7.23 1.27 12.78
CA GLU A 232 -6.68 1.44 11.42
C GLU A 232 -5.26 2.01 11.43
N MET A 233 -4.90 2.87 12.39
CA MET A 233 -3.53 3.37 12.53
C MET A 233 -2.58 2.32 13.10
N LEU A 234 -3.05 1.47 14.02
CA LEU A 234 -2.25 0.40 14.61
C LEU A 234 -2.02 -0.75 13.62
N HIS A 235 -3.05 -1.09 12.85
CA HIS A 235 -3.02 -2.19 11.89
C HIS A 235 -3.57 -1.72 10.52
N PRO A 236 -2.86 -0.87 9.77
CA PRO A 236 -3.33 -0.40 8.46
C PRO A 236 -3.22 -1.47 7.37
N LEU A 237 -2.39 -2.50 7.58
CA LEU A 237 -2.28 -3.65 6.69
C LEU A 237 -2.35 -4.97 7.46
N ARG A 238 -2.72 -6.03 6.74
CA ARG A 238 -2.67 -7.42 7.17
C ARG A 238 -1.57 -8.11 6.39
N VAL A 239 -0.73 -8.88 7.08
CA VAL A 239 0.40 -9.59 6.49
C VAL A 239 0.39 -11.01 7.03
N MET A 240 0.36 -11.99 6.14
CA MET A 240 0.27 -13.40 6.49
C MET A 240 1.05 -14.25 5.48
N ILE A 241 1.58 -15.40 5.92
CA ILE A 241 2.12 -16.43 5.03
C ILE A 241 1.19 -17.64 5.09
N VAL A 242 0.83 -18.14 3.91
CA VAL A 242 -0.04 -19.30 3.74
C VAL A 242 0.61 -20.33 2.82
N ASN A 243 0.17 -21.58 2.94
CA ASN A 243 0.51 -22.61 1.98
C ASN A 243 -0.65 -22.82 1.01
N ARG A 244 -0.35 -22.96 -0.28
CA ARG A 244 -1.29 -23.35 -1.32
C ARG A 244 -0.80 -24.63 -1.97
N GLY A 245 -1.15 -25.76 -1.38
CA GLY A 245 -0.56 -27.04 -1.76
C GLY A 245 0.94 -27.05 -1.42
N PRO A 246 1.84 -27.31 -2.38
CA PRO A 246 3.29 -27.28 -2.13
C PRO A 246 3.87 -25.86 -2.04
N ASP A 247 3.12 -24.87 -2.53
CA ASP A 247 3.62 -23.52 -2.70
C ASP A 247 3.43 -22.67 -1.44
N THR A 248 4.39 -21.79 -1.15
CA THR A 248 4.29 -20.81 -0.06
C THR A 248 3.98 -19.43 -0.63
N GLU A 249 2.91 -18.79 -0.15
CA GLU A 249 2.51 -17.44 -0.56
C GLU A 249 2.61 -16.46 0.62
N LEU A 250 3.16 -15.27 0.37
CA LEU A 250 2.98 -14.11 1.24
C LEU A 250 1.76 -13.32 0.74
N LEU A 251 0.86 -13.02 1.67
CA LEU A 251 -0.31 -12.17 1.47
C LEU A 251 -0.08 -10.86 2.21
N VAL A 252 -0.23 -9.74 1.51
CA VAL A 252 -0.34 -8.41 2.10
C VAL A 252 -1.69 -7.84 1.67
N ALA A 253 -2.52 -7.40 2.61
CA ALA A 253 -3.80 -6.79 2.31
C ALA A 253 -3.94 -5.45 3.01
N ASN A 254 -4.46 -4.45 2.30
CA ASN A 254 -4.87 -3.18 2.90
C ASN A 254 -6.31 -2.85 2.49
N PRO A 255 -7.07 -2.20 3.37
CA PRO A 255 -8.37 -1.65 3.01
C PRO A 255 -8.18 -0.56 1.95
N VAL A 256 -9.15 -0.44 1.05
CA VAL A 256 -9.17 0.56 -0.03
C VAL A 256 -10.51 1.27 -0.10
N GLU A 257 -10.48 2.50 -0.60
CA GLU A 257 -11.68 3.27 -0.85
C GLU A 257 -12.53 2.66 -1.98
N LEU A 258 -13.85 2.78 -1.87
CA LEU A 258 -14.80 2.34 -2.92
C LEU A 258 -14.50 2.96 -4.30
N ALA A 259 -13.94 4.18 -4.31
CA ALA A 259 -13.69 4.97 -5.52
C ALA A 259 -12.23 4.93 -6.03
N GLY A 260 -11.29 4.24 -5.36
CA GLY A 260 -9.88 4.63 -5.46
C GLY A 260 -8.82 3.53 -5.45
N LYS A 261 -7.57 4.00 -5.62
CA LYS A 261 -6.29 3.27 -5.56
C LYS A 261 -5.99 2.85 -4.11
N GLY A 262 -5.29 1.73 -3.91
CA GLY A 262 -4.89 1.29 -2.58
C GLY A 262 -3.74 2.08 -1.95
N ARG A 263 -3.27 1.60 -0.80
CA ARG A 263 -2.19 2.23 -0.04
C ARG A 263 -0.94 2.31 -0.93
N PRO A 264 -0.31 3.49 -1.10
CA PRO A 264 0.84 3.64 -1.97
C PRO A 264 2.02 2.75 -1.57
N ARG A 265 2.80 2.31 -2.58
CA ARG A 265 4.09 1.61 -2.43
C ARG A 265 4.06 0.26 -1.70
N VAL A 266 2.90 -0.35 -1.46
CA VAL A 266 2.80 -1.66 -0.80
C VAL A 266 3.60 -2.74 -1.54
N PHE A 267 3.45 -2.83 -2.87
CA PHE A 267 4.22 -3.78 -3.68
C PHE A 267 5.74 -3.52 -3.58
N TYR A 268 6.15 -2.26 -3.65
CA TYR A 268 7.56 -1.85 -3.51
C TYR A 268 8.13 -2.26 -2.15
N ASP A 269 7.45 -1.95 -1.05
CA ASP A 269 7.93 -2.23 0.30
C ASP A 269 7.97 -3.73 0.61
N ALA A 270 7.00 -4.49 0.09
CA ALA A 270 6.99 -5.94 0.21
C ALA A 270 8.20 -6.57 -0.52
N THR A 271 8.46 -6.15 -1.76
CA THR A 271 9.63 -6.64 -2.52
C THR A 271 10.95 -6.20 -1.90
N LEU A 272 11.02 -5.00 -1.31
CA LEU A 272 12.19 -4.52 -0.56
C LEU A 272 12.48 -5.40 0.66
N ALA A 273 11.44 -5.72 1.43
CA ALA A 273 11.55 -6.57 2.61
C ALA A 273 12.02 -7.99 2.24
N LEU A 274 11.44 -8.57 1.18
CA LEU A 274 11.80 -9.90 0.69
C LEU A 274 13.23 -9.94 0.14
N LYS A 275 13.65 -8.91 -0.61
CA LYS A 275 15.05 -8.74 -1.04
C LYS A 275 16.00 -8.70 0.15
N ALA A 276 15.68 -7.95 1.20
CA ALA A 276 16.52 -7.85 2.41
C ALA A 276 16.63 -9.18 3.17
N LEU A 277 15.64 -10.06 3.04
CA LEU A 277 15.66 -11.42 3.59
C LEU A 277 16.32 -12.44 2.66
N GLY A 278 16.67 -12.05 1.43
CA GLY A 278 17.20 -12.95 0.42
C GLY A 278 16.17 -13.94 -0.14
N ILE A 279 14.88 -13.64 -0.04
CA ILE A 279 13.78 -14.52 -0.51
C ILE A 279 13.42 -14.12 -1.94
N CYS A 280 13.43 -15.11 -2.84
CA CYS A 280 13.04 -14.93 -4.23
C CYS A 280 11.51 -14.95 -4.39
N ILE A 281 11.02 -14.21 -5.40
CA ILE A 281 9.60 -14.13 -5.76
C ILE A 281 9.45 -14.73 -7.16
N PHE A 282 8.65 -15.77 -7.29
CA PHE A 282 8.39 -16.42 -8.59
C PHE A 282 7.25 -15.76 -9.36
N SER A 283 6.23 -15.29 -8.65
CA SER A 283 5.15 -14.51 -9.23
C SER A 283 4.54 -13.60 -8.19
N ALA A 284 3.91 -12.53 -8.66
CA ALA A 284 3.15 -11.64 -7.81
C ALA A 284 1.88 -11.18 -8.51
N GLU A 285 0.79 -11.03 -7.77
CA GLU A 285 -0.52 -10.61 -8.27
C GLU A 285 -1.12 -9.57 -7.33
N ILE A 286 -1.68 -8.51 -7.89
CA ILE A 286 -2.49 -7.53 -7.17
C ILE A 286 -3.93 -7.68 -7.61
N GLY A 287 -4.85 -7.75 -6.67
CA GLY A 287 -6.27 -7.72 -6.98
C GLY A 287 -7.14 -7.23 -5.84
N ARG A 288 -8.42 -7.04 -6.17
CA ARG A 288 -9.41 -6.51 -5.24
C ARG A 288 -10.30 -7.61 -4.70
N GLN A 289 -10.62 -7.54 -3.42
CA GLN A 289 -11.53 -8.45 -2.76
C GLN A 289 -12.48 -7.70 -1.83
N ALA A 290 -13.77 -7.98 -1.97
CA ALA A 290 -14.78 -7.49 -1.05
C ALA A 290 -14.83 -8.40 0.19
N ALA A 291 -14.74 -7.83 1.38
CA ALA A 291 -14.89 -8.53 2.64
C ALA A 291 -15.35 -7.58 3.76
N SER A 292 -16.28 -8.04 4.59
CA SER A 292 -16.73 -7.33 5.82
C SER A 292 -17.09 -5.86 5.58
N GLU A 293 -18.00 -5.60 4.61
CA GLU A 293 -18.48 -4.26 4.19
C GLU A 293 -17.40 -3.34 3.57
N ARG A 294 -16.23 -3.87 3.21
CA ARG A 294 -15.13 -3.07 2.65
C ARG A 294 -14.48 -3.73 1.44
N GLN A 295 -13.79 -2.90 0.67
CA GLN A 295 -12.91 -3.37 -0.39
C GLN A 295 -11.48 -3.46 0.16
N TRP A 296 -10.78 -4.51 -0.26
CA TRP A 296 -9.38 -4.74 0.06
C TRP A 296 -8.60 -4.86 -1.23
N GLU A 297 -7.39 -4.31 -1.23
CA GLU A 297 -6.40 -4.62 -2.24
C GLU A 297 -5.42 -5.62 -1.64
N VAL A 298 -5.27 -6.74 -2.32
CA VAL A 298 -4.52 -7.90 -1.85
C VAL A 298 -3.37 -8.15 -2.81
N TYR A 299 -2.20 -8.26 -2.23
CA TYR A 299 -0.93 -8.49 -2.88
C TYR A 299 -0.51 -9.91 -2.52
N ARG A 300 -0.38 -10.77 -3.54
CA ARG A 300 0.03 -12.15 -3.39
C ARG A 300 1.40 -12.31 -3.98
N PHE A 301 2.34 -12.84 -3.22
CA PHE A 301 3.69 -13.14 -3.68
C PHE A 301 3.94 -14.63 -3.50
N LEU A 302 4.17 -15.33 -4.60
CA LEU A 302 4.64 -16.71 -4.58
C LEU A 302 6.14 -16.70 -4.25
N LEU A 303 6.49 -17.27 -3.10
CA LEU A 303 7.84 -17.24 -2.57
C LEU A 303 8.60 -18.52 -2.87
N ASP A 304 9.91 -18.40 -3.03
CA ASP A 304 10.82 -19.55 -3.06
C ASP A 304 11.00 -20.15 -1.66
N ASP A 305 10.81 -21.45 -1.57
CA ASP A 305 11.04 -22.24 -0.35
C ASP A 305 12.42 -22.90 -0.43
N SER A 306 13.46 -22.09 -0.21
CA SER A 306 14.84 -22.54 -0.29
C SER A 306 15.24 -23.41 0.90
N LYS A 307 16.19 -24.33 0.70
CA LYS A 307 16.77 -25.14 1.80
C LYS A 307 17.50 -24.28 2.86
N GLU A 308 18.03 -23.14 2.45
CA GLU A 308 18.75 -22.19 3.33
C GLU A 308 17.79 -21.41 4.23
N PHE A 309 16.56 -21.18 3.76
CA PHE A 309 15.53 -20.44 4.48
C PHE A 309 14.16 -21.11 4.30
N PRO A 310 13.93 -22.27 4.97
CA PRO A 310 12.69 -23.03 4.76
C PRO A 310 11.51 -22.28 5.36
N LEU A 311 10.44 -22.12 4.57
CA LEU A 311 9.20 -21.47 4.94
C LEU A 311 8.07 -22.48 5.19
N SER A 312 8.00 -23.57 4.42
CA SER A 312 6.90 -24.54 4.51
C SER A 312 6.72 -25.16 5.90
N ASN A 313 7.83 -25.38 6.62
CA ASN A 313 7.87 -26.12 7.88
C ASN A 313 8.43 -25.33 9.08
N SER A 314 8.73 -24.03 8.91
CA SER A 314 9.33 -23.20 9.98
C SER A 314 8.45 -22.01 10.33
N LEU A 315 7.68 -22.14 11.40
CA LEU A 315 6.88 -21.04 11.96
C LEU A 315 7.75 -19.83 12.32
N THR A 316 8.96 -20.08 12.83
CA THR A 316 9.92 -19.03 13.17
C THR A 316 10.34 -18.21 11.96
N ASN A 317 10.66 -18.87 10.83
CA ASN A 317 11.02 -18.16 9.60
C ASN A 317 9.81 -17.41 9.04
N ARG A 318 8.62 -18.02 9.03
CA ARG A 318 7.38 -17.32 8.63
C ARG A 318 7.14 -16.06 9.43
N ASN A 319 7.23 -16.15 10.76
CA ASN A 319 7.06 -15.00 11.65
C ASN A 319 8.12 -13.92 11.39
N ARG A 320 9.37 -14.31 11.11
CA ARG A 320 10.44 -13.38 10.74
C ARG A 320 10.13 -12.65 9.42
N VAL A 321 9.59 -13.33 8.41
CA VAL A 321 9.18 -12.69 7.15
C VAL A 321 8.03 -11.72 7.39
N VAL A 322 6.96 -12.17 8.07
CA VAL A 322 5.79 -11.34 8.37
C VAL A 322 6.19 -10.09 9.15
N ASP A 323 7.03 -10.24 10.18
CA ASP A 323 7.53 -9.11 10.98
C ASP A 323 8.36 -8.12 10.13
N ARG A 324 9.30 -8.62 9.33
CA ARG A 324 10.15 -7.77 8.49
C ARG A 324 9.33 -7.04 7.41
N VAL A 325 8.39 -7.73 6.78
CA VAL A 325 7.50 -7.14 5.77
C VAL A 325 6.63 -6.05 6.41
N ARG A 326 6.00 -6.34 7.56
CA ARG A 326 5.19 -5.37 8.30
C ARG A 326 6.00 -4.14 8.69
N LYS A 327 7.19 -4.31 9.28
CA LYS A 327 8.08 -3.20 9.64
C LYS A 327 8.46 -2.34 8.45
N THR A 328 8.80 -2.96 7.32
CA THR A 328 9.15 -2.23 6.09
C THR A 328 7.96 -1.44 5.54
N LEU A 329 6.76 -2.04 5.50
CA LEU A 329 5.52 -1.39 5.07
C LEU A 329 5.11 -0.21 5.96
N MET A 330 5.45 -0.26 7.25
CA MET A 330 5.16 0.77 8.24
C MET A 330 6.29 1.79 8.38
N GLY A 331 7.45 1.58 7.74
CA GLY A 331 8.62 2.45 7.89
C GLY A 331 9.30 2.38 9.26
N CYS A 332 9.03 1.33 10.04
CA CYS A 332 9.66 1.10 11.34
C CYS A 332 11.03 0.44 11.13
N TYR A 333 12.05 1.24 10.86
CA TYR A 333 13.44 0.76 10.81
C TYR A 333 14.07 0.95 12.19
N ASN A 334 14.31 -0.17 12.89
CA ASN A 334 15.31 -0.24 13.96
C ASN A 334 16.67 -0.59 13.36
#